data_AF-A0A127VFT1-F1
#
_entry.id   AF-A0A127VFT1-F1
#
_cell.length_a   1.000
_cell.length_b   1.000
_cell.length_c   1.000
_cell.angle_alpha   90.00
_cell.angle_beta   90.00
_cell.angle_gamma   90.00
#
_symmetry.space_group_name_H-M   'P 1'
#
loop_
_entity.id
_entity.type
_entity.pdbx_description
1 polymer ?
#
loop_
_entity_poly.entity_id
_entity_poly.type
_entity_poly.pdbx_seq_one_letter_code
_entity_poly.pdbx_strand_id
1 'polypeptide(L)'
;MINFFKKMSITIFIMMISMVVMAQQTKKEIHFLADTVNVDEKNRIVEIGKEGEIPYYAFYCKCISPYDSIVSFTYYKKDSSLNIKDVIPDYNFMTWKDFSDIISKEGNHLSKVYLIYITEVLPGNKYKTNKVDLVVRRPPTVDYQIIKSPNN
;
A
#
# COMPACT_ATOMS: atom_id res chain seq x y z
N MET A 1 -36.36 44.66 13.80
CA MET A 1 -36.53 43.18 13.85
C MET A 1 -35.98 42.46 12.60
N ILE A 2 -36.16 43.01 11.39
CA ILE A 2 -35.72 42.40 10.11
C ILE A 2 -34.19 42.19 10.02
N ASN A 3 -33.37 43.11 10.56
CA ASN A 3 -31.91 42.99 10.53
C ASN A 3 -31.35 41.87 11.42
N PHE A 4 -32.10 41.42 12.42
CA PHE A 4 -31.69 40.33 13.31
C PHE A 4 -31.83 38.97 12.62
N PHE A 5 -32.97 38.75 11.93
CA PHE A 5 -33.21 37.51 11.17
C PHE A 5 -32.25 37.35 9.98
N LYS A 6 -31.89 38.44 9.29
CA LYS A 6 -30.87 38.40 8.23
C LYS A 6 -29.49 37.98 8.76
N LYS A 7 -29.07 38.52 9.91
CA LYS A 7 -27.79 38.15 10.54
C LYS A 7 -27.78 36.70 11.02
N MET A 8 -28.89 36.23 11.62
CA MET A 8 -29.01 34.85 12.10
C MET A 8 -28.98 33.81 10.96
N SER A 9 -29.60 34.14 9.82
CA SER A 9 -29.61 33.25 8.63
C SER A 9 -28.22 33.11 7.99
N ILE A 10 -27.42 34.20 7.96
CA ILE A 10 -26.04 34.16 7.42
C ILE A 10 -25.14 33.29 8.31
N THR A 11 -25.25 33.38 9.63
CA THR A 11 -24.42 32.57 10.55
C THR A 11 -24.70 31.08 10.43
N ILE A 12 -25.97 30.69 10.29
CA ILE A 12 -26.36 29.28 10.10
C ILE A 12 -25.82 28.75 8.77
N PHE A 13 -25.83 29.56 7.71
CA PHE A 13 -25.31 29.18 6.41
C PHE A 13 -23.79 28.97 6.42
N ILE A 14 -23.03 29.84 7.10
CA ILE A 14 -21.57 29.69 7.26
C ILE A 14 -21.25 28.43 8.08
N MET A 15 -22.04 28.15 9.13
CA MET A 15 -21.86 26.95 9.95
C MET A 15 -22.13 25.67 9.15
N MET A 16 -23.16 25.64 8.30
CA MET A 16 -23.40 24.49 7.42
C MET A 16 -22.28 24.28 6.39
N ILE A 17 -21.73 25.34 5.80
CA ILE A 17 -20.61 25.22 4.84
C ILE A 17 -19.37 24.63 5.53
N SER A 18 -19.08 25.03 6.76
CA SER A 18 -17.91 24.54 7.50
C SER A 18 -17.97 23.03 7.81
N MET A 19 -19.17 22.45 7.95
CA MET A 19 -19.33 21.00 8.19
C MET A 19 -19.06 20.16 6.93
N VAL A 20 -19.29 20.70 5.73
CA VAL A 20 -19.07 19.96 4.47
C VAL A 20 -17.57 19.82 4.17
N VAL A 21 -16.75 20.82 4.51
CA VAL A 21 -15.31 20.82 4.21
C VAL A 21 -14.55 19.74 5.00
N MET A 22 -15.01 19.37 6.20
CA MET A 22 -14.36 18.31 6.99
C MET A 22 -14.69 16.88 6.53
N ALA A 23 -15.68 16.69 5.65
CA ALA A 23 -16.14 15.36 5.24
C ALA A 23 -15.36 14.75 4.06
N GLN A 24 -14.43 15.50 3.45
CA GLN A 24 -13.67 15.05 2.27
C GLN A 24 -12.15 15.07 2.52
N GLN A 25 -11.67 14.31 3.50
CA GLN A 25 -10.25 14.02 3.56
C GLN A 25 -9.92 12.93 2.53
N THR A 26 -9.54 13.34 1.32
CA THR A 26 -9.04 12.42 0.29
C THR A 26 -7.71 11.81 0.74
N LYS A 27 -7.60 10.49 0.69
CA LYS A 27 -6.34 9.78 0.99
C LYS A 27 -5.23 10.28 0.06
N LYS A 28 -4.01 10.35 0.60
CA LYS A 28 -2.83 10.74 -0.18
C LYS A 28 -2.31 9.55 -0.98
N GLU A 29 -1.87 9.77 -2.21
CA GLU A 29 -1.31 8.72 -3.06
C GLU A 29 0.21 8.59 -2.84
N ILE A 30 0.68 7.35 -2.72
CA ILE A 30 2.11 7.01 -2.68
C ILE A 30 2.39 6.09 -3.86
N HIS A 31 3.40 6.44 -4.65
CA HIS A 31 3.91 5.60 -5.73
C HIS A 31 5.32 5.13 -5.38
N PHE A 32 5.54 3.83 -5.44
CA PHE A 32 6.85 3.21 -5.25
C PHE A 32 7.25 2.41 -6.50
N LEU A 33 8.51 2.52 -6.92
CA LEU A 33 9.05 1.76 -8.05
C LEU A 33 9.81 0.53 -7.52
N ALA A 34 9.28 -0.65 -7.77
CA ALA A 34 9.91 -1.92 -7.43
C ALA A 34 10.66 -2.47 -8.65
N ASP A 35 11.97 -2.25 -8.68
CA ASP A 35 12.85 -2.80 -9.71
C ASP A 35 13.58 -4.04 -9.19
N THR A 36 13.07 -5.21 -9.58
CA THR A 36 13.73 -6.50 -9.32
C THR A 36 14.47 -7.03 -10.55
N VAL A 37 14.32 -6.40 -11.72
CA VAL A 37 14.90 -6.88 -12.99
C VAL A 37 16.32 -6.36 -13.14
N ASN A 38 16.56 -5.08 -12.83
CA ASN A 38 17.85 -4.43 -13.02
C ASN A 38 18.72 -4.41 -11.75
N VAL A 39 18.17 -4.85 -10.61
CA VAL A 39 18.88 -4.92 -9.33
C VAL A 39 19.32 -6.35 -9.04
N ASP A 40 20.61 -6.51 -8.72
CA ASP A 40 21.19 -7.78 -8.27
C ASP A 40 20.42 -8.34 -7.08
N GLU A 41 20.17 -9.65 -7.08
CA GLU A 41 19.36 -10.34 -6.07
C GLU A 41 19.78 -10.03 -4.62
N LYS A 42 21.09 -9.94 -4.37
CA LYS A 42 21.69 -9.65 -3.05
C LYS A 42 21.40 -8.24 -2.54
N ASN A 43 21.05 -7.32 -3.44
CA ASN A 43 20.79 -5.90 -3.17
C ASN A 43 19.30 -5.55 -3.31
N ARG A 44 18.44 -6.54 -3.61
CA ARG A 44 17.00 -6.31 -3.71
C ARG A 44 16.42 -6.06 -2.33
N ILE A 45 15.74 -4.93 -2.20
CA ILE A 45 14.95 -4.58 -1.01
C ILE A 45 13.53 -5.16 -1.06
N VAL A 46 13.12 -5.66 -2.23
CA VAL A 46 11.77 -6.14 -2.51
C VAL A 46 11.79 -7.51 -3.16
N GLU A 47 10.92 -8.38 -2.68
CA GLU A 47 10.61 -9.68 -3.22
C GLU A 47 9.16 -9.66 -3.75
N ILE A 48 8.96 -10.22 -4.94
CA ILE A 48 7.65 -10.29 -5.60
C ILE A 48 7.29 -11.76 -5.71
N GLY A 49 6.17 -12.14 -5.12
CA GLY A 49 5.80 -13.54 -5.01
C GLY A 49 4.30 -13.76 -5.01
N LYS A 50 3.91 -15.00 -4.71
CA LYS A 50 2.52 -15.39 -4.52
C LYS A 50 2.42 -16.39 -3.38
N GLU A 51 1.37 -16.24 -2.56
CA GLU A 51 0.96 -17.21 -1.56
C GLU A 51 -0.40 -17.77 -2.00
N GLY A 52 -0.40 -18.99 -2.55
CA GLY A 52 -1.54 -19.52 -3.28
C GLY A 52 -1.86 -18.68 -4.52
N GLU A 53 -3.05 -18.08 -4.56
CA GLU A 53 -3.51 -17.18 -5.63
C GLU A 53 -3.30 -15.69 -5.32
N ILE A 54 -2.79 -15.36 -4.12
CA ILE A 54 -2.64 -13.98 -3.65
C ILE A 54 -1.23 -13.50 -3.99
N PRO A 55 -1.05 -12.56 -4.93
CA PRO A 55 0.25 -11.98 -5.21
C PRO A 55 0.64 -10.99 -4.10
N TYR A 56 1.93 -10.91 -3.80
CA TYR A 56 2.48 -10.02 -2.78
C TYR A 56 3.78 -9.33 -3.19
N TYR A 57 4.03 -8.18 -2.56
CA TYR A 57 5.30 -7.48 -2.51
C TYR A 57 5.81 -7.52 -1.07
N ALA A 58 6.97 -8.13 -0.83
CA ALA A 58 7.59 -8.23 0.49
C ALA A 58 8.85 -7.38 0.53
N PHE A 59 8.89 -6.39 1.42
CA PHE A 59 10.01 -5.47 1.59
C PHE A 59 10.79 -5.80 2.85
N TYR A 60 12.09 -6.00 2.71
CA TYR A 60 12.99 -6.24 3.83
C TYR A 60 13.25 -4.91 4.57
N CYS A 61 12.65 -4.76 5.75
CA CYS A 61 12.65 -3.55 6.58
C CYS A 61 12.64 -3.88 8.08
N LYS A 62 13.68 -3.49 8.84
CA LYS A 62 13.70 -3.59 10.33
C LYS A 62 12.81 -2.55 11.03
N CYS A 63 11.81 -2.03 10.35
CA CYS A 63 11.18 -0.76 10.66
C CYS A 63 9.82 -0.89 11.38
N ILE A 64 9.34 -2.12 11.61
CA ILE A 64 8.13 -2.41 12.40
C ILE A 64 8.48 -3.42 13.50
N SER A 65 8.18 -3.09 14.76
CA SER A 65 8.31 -3.97 15.95
C SER A 65 7.01 -4.77 16.16
N PRO A 66 6.99 -6.03 16.68
CA PRO A 66 8.06 -6.77 17.36
C PRO A 66 8.59 -8.04 16.62
N TYR A 67 8.27 -8.24 15.34
CA TYR A 67 8.66 -9.44 14.58
C TYR A 67 9.38 -9.10 13.27
N ASP A 68 10.11 -10.10 12.78
CA ASP A 68 11.06 -10.06 11.68
C ASP A 68 10.67 -9.15 10.51
N SER A 69 11.48 -8.11 10.39
CA SER A 69 12.01 -7.37 9.23
C SER A 69 11.32 -7.40 7.85
N ILE A 70 10.05 -7.78 7.68
CA ILE A 70 9.42 -7.88 6.37
C ILE A 70 8.05 -7.19 6.38
N VAL A 71 7.94 -6.10 5.62
CA VAL A 71 6.67 -5.42 5.35
C VAL A 71 6.08 -5.99 4.08
N SER A 72 4.88 -6.57 4.16
CA SER A 72 4.23 -7.18 3.00
C SER A 72 3.01 -6.40 2.55
N PHE A 73 2.85 -6.29 1.24
CA PHE A 73 1.68 -5.72 0.59
C PHE A 73 1.07 -6.75 -0.36
N THR A 74 -0.26 -6.79 -0.47
CA THR A 74 -0.97 -7.66 -1.41
C THR A 74 -1.85 -6.84 -2.34
N TYR A 75 -2.23 -7.43 -3.48
CA TYR A 75 -3.19 -6.84 -4.39
C TYR A 75 -4.12 -7.90 -4.97
N TYR A 76 -5.35 -7.50 -5.28
CA TYR A 76 -6.32 -8.41 -5.89
C TYR A 76 -6.08 -8.54 -7.38
N LYS A 77 -5.94 -9.78 -7.87
CA LYS A 77 -5.64 -10.07 -9.28
C LYS A 77 -6.70 -9.48 -10.24
N LYS A 78 -7.96 -9.40 -9.81
CA LYS A 78 -9.08 -8.83 -10.59
C LYS A 78 -8.89 -7.34 -10.93
N ASP A 79 -8.16 -6.60 -10.09
CA ASP A 79 -7.82 -5.19 -10.35
C ASP A 79 -6.53 -5.04 -11.17
N SER A 80 -5.73 -6.11 -11.30
CA SER A 80 -4.40 -6.09 -11.92
C SER A 80 -4.38 -6.49 -13.40
N SER A 81 -5.49 -6.99 -13.94
CA SER A 81 -5.63 -7.26 -15.36
C SER A 81 -5.84 -5.93 -16.08
N LEU A 82 -4.77 -5.35 -16.64
CA LEU A 82 -4.72 -4.85 -18.05
C LEU A 82 -3.74 -3.70 -18.32
N ASN A 83 -3.14 -3.04 -17.33
CA ASN A 83 -2.31 -1.86 -17.59
C ASN A 83 -0.81 -2.14 -17.51
N ILE A 84 -0.32 -3.05 -18.37
CA ILE A 84 1.13 -3.13 -18.64
C ILE A 84 1.45 -2.01 -19.64
N LYS A 85 2.41 -1.16 -19.28
CA LYS A 85 2.89 -0.07 -20.13
C LYS A 85 4.31 -0.38 -20.60
N ASP A 86 4.63 -0.01 -21.83
CA ASP A 86 5.99 -0.11 -22.39
C ASP A 86 6.87 1.11 -22.02
N VAL A 87 6.30 2.09 -21.29
CA VAL A 87 6.98 3.29 -20.84
C VAL A 87 6.77 3.44 -19.33
N ILE A 88 7.81 3.91 -18.64
CA ILE A 88 7.71 4.22 -17.22
C ILE A 88 6.59 5.25 -17.00
N PRO A 89 5.63 4.98 -16.11
CA PRO A 89 4.59 5.96 -15.81
C PRO A 89 5.19 7.25 -15.23
N ASP A 90 4.64 8.39 -15.62
CA ASP A 90 5.01 9.71 -15.09
C ASP A 90 4.38 9.92 -13.70
N TYR A 91 4.88 9.17 -12.71
CA TYR A 91 4.53 9.31 -11.30
C TYR A 91 5.71 9.87 -10.53
N ASN A 92 5.42 10.63 -9.47
CA ASN A 92 6.45 11.01 -8.51
C ASN A 92 6.76 9.83 -7.58
N PHE A 93 7.73 9.00 -7.98
CA PHE A 93 8.13 7.83 -7.21
C PHE A 93 8.88 8.23 -5.94
N MET A 94 8.46 7.65 -4.83
CA MET A 94 9.08 7.84 -3.53
C MET A 94 10.32 6.94 -3.37
N THR A 95 11.34 7.44 -2.67
CA THR A 95 12.49 6.62 -2.29
C THR A 95 12.11 5.58 -1.24
N TRP A 96 12.85 4.48 -1.16
CA TRP A 96 12.61 3.46 -0.13
C TRP A 96 12.72 4.03 1.29
N LYS A 97 13.69 4.91 1.52
CA LYS A 97 13.88 5.56 2.81
C LYS A 97 12.60 6.27 3.25
N ASP A 98 12.09 7.18 2.42
CA ASP A 98 10.91 7.97 2.76
C ASP A 98 9.66 7.10 2.89
N PHE A 99 9.54 6.06 2.04
CA PHE A 99 8.43 5.12 2.12
C PHE A 99 8.46 4.32 3.42
N SER A 100 9.63 3.83 3.83
CA SER A 100 9.82 3.10 5.09
C SER A 100 9.54 3.98 6.32
N ASP A 101 9.94 5.26 6.28
CA ASP A 101 9.67 6.23 7.35
C ASP A 101 8.15 6.45 7.53
N ILE A 102 7.39 6.53 6.43
CA ILE A 102 5.92 6.63 6.47
C ILE A 102 5.30 5.34 7.03
N ILE A 103 5.75 4.17 6.57
CA ILE A 103 5.24 2.88 7.04
C ILE A 103 5.45 2.76 8.56
N SER A 104 6.65 3.08 9.06
CA SER A 104 6.95 3.06 10.50
C SER A 104 6.10 4.02 11.30
N LYS A 105 5.87 5.22 10.78
CA LYS A 105 5.10 6.26 11.46
C LYS A 105 3.61 5.89 11.57
N GLU A 106 3.02 5.41 10.47
CA GLU A 106 1.58 5.18 10.39
C GLU A 106 1.17 3.77 10.84
N GLY A 107 2.08 2.79 10.68
CA GLY A 107 1.86 1.40 11.03
C GLY A 107 0.53 0.85 10.48
N ASN A 108 -0.31 0.31 11.37
CA ASN A 108 -1.60 -0.29 11.00
C ASN A 108 -2.65 0.73 10.49
N HIS A 109 -2.38 2.04 10.59
CA HIS A 109 -3.25 3.10 10.10
C HIS A 109 -2.91 3.54 8.67
N LEU A 110 -1.83 3.02 8.08
CA LEU A 110 -1.33 3.41 6.77
C LEU A 110 -2.43 3.42 5.69
N SER A 111 -3.23 2.36 5.61
CA SER A 111 -4.32 2.23 4.61
C SER A 111 -5.49 3.19 4.84
N LYS A 112 -5.63 3.81 6.01
CA LYS A 112 -6.65 4.84 6.27
C LYS A 112 -6.24 6.19 5.73
N VAL A 113 -4.94 6.47 5.72
CA VAL A 113 -4.38 7.79 5.35
C VAL A 113 -3.90 7.82 3.90
N TYR A 114 -3.40 6.68 3.38
CA TYR A 114 -2.77 6.60 2.08
C TYR A 114 -3.43 5.57 1.14
N LEU A 115 -3.36 5.86 -0.15
CA LEU A 115 -3.51 4.90 -1.24
C LEU A 115 -2.11 4.55 -1.74
N ILE A 116 -1.76 3.27 -1.75
CA ILE A 116 -0.42 2.82 -2.07
C ILE A 116 -0.43 2.14 -3.42
N TYR A 117 0.48 2.56 -4.29
CA TYR A 117 0.70 2.00 -5.61
C TYR A 117 2.15 1.53 -5.73
N ILE A 118 2.34 0.27 -6.11
CA ILE A 118 3.64 -0.28 -6.43
C ILE A 118 3.71 -0.52 -7.93
N THR A 119 4.70 0.08 -8.57
CA THR A 119 5.02 -0.14 -9.98
C THR A 119 6.17 -1.12 -10.09
N GLU A 120 5.87 -2.31 -10.57
CA GLU A 120 6.83 -3.37 -10.84
C GLU A 120 7.46 -3.16 -12.22
N VAL A 121 8.79 -3.26 -12.27
CA VAL A 121 9.53 -3.37 -13.53
C VAL A 121 9.52 -4.83 -13.98
N LEU A 122 9.07 -5.06 -15.20
CA LEU A 122 8.97 -6.35 -15.86
C LEU A 122 10.04 -6.50 -16.96
N PRO A 123 10.38 -7.74 -17.35
CA PRO A 123 11.31 -7.98 -18.46
C PRO A 123 10.91 -7.23 -19.74
N GLY A 124 11.92 -6.70 -20.44
CA GLY A 124 11.72 -5.89 -21.65
C GLY A 124 11.28 -4.45 -21.36
N ASN A 125 11.64 -3.90 -20.20
CA ASN A 125 11.31 -2.53 -19.77
C ASN A 125 9.81 -2.26 -19.80
N LYS A 126 9.03 -3.23 -19.33
CA LYS A 126 7.59 -3.09 -19.16
C LYS A 126 7.28 -2.74 -17.72
N TYR A 127 6.17 -2.07 -17.49
CA TYR A 127 5.80 -1.57 -16.17
C TYR A 127 4.38 -1.97 -15.83
N LYS A 128 4.19 -2.48 -14.62
CA LYS A 128 2.86 -2.84 -14.09
C LYS A 128 2.65 -2.14 -12.75
N THR A 129 1.64 -1.28 -12.69
CA THR A 129 1.27 -0.60 -11.44
C THR A 129 0.08 -1.30 -10.81
N ASN A 130 0.22 -1.71 -9.54
CA ASN A 130 -0.86 -2.26 -8.75
C ASN A 130 -1.15 -1.35 -7.56
N LYS A 131 -2.44 -1.14 -7.27
CA LYS A 131 -2.86 -0.64 -5.96
C LYS A 131 -2.73 -1.78 -4.96
N VAL A 132 -2.11 -1.51 -3.82
CA VAL A 132 -1.78 -2.53 -2.83
C VAL A 132 -2.30 -2.16 -1.44
N ASP A 133 -2.52 -3.18 -0.61
CA ASP A 133 -2.91 -3.05 0.78
C ASP A 133 -1.86 -3.68 1.70
N LEU A 134 -1.61 -3.04 2.85
CA LEU A 134 -0.67 -3.52 3.86
C LEU A 134 -1.19 -4.78 4.54
N VAL A 135 -0.37 -5.83 4.62
CA VAL A 135 -0.65 -7.06 5.36
C VAL A 135 -0.24 -6.88 6.81
N VAL A 136 -1.20 -6.59 7.69
CA VAL A 136 -0.96 -6.33 9.12
C VAL A 136 -0.60 -7.61 9.90
N ARG A 137 -1.03 -8.78 9.41
CA ARG A 137 -0.64 -10.10 9.94
C ARG A 137 -0.64 -11.11 8.80
N ARG A 138 0.47 -11.83 8.61
CA ARG A 138 0.41 -13.12 7.92
C ARG A 138 -0.25 -14.11 8.89
N PRO A 139 -1.39 -14.75 8.57
CA PRO A 139 -1.80 -15.90 9.35
C PRO A 139 -0.63 -16.91 9.29
N PRO A 140 -0.24 -17.53 10.42
CA PRO A 140 0.82 -18.53 10.38
C PRO A 140 0.40 -19.63 9.40
N THR A 141 1.21 -19.83 8.36
CA THR A 141 1.07 -20.97 7.46
C THR A 141 1.52 -22.18 8.27
N VAL A 142 0.60 -23.13 8.48
CA VAL A 142 0.88 -24.31 9.30
C VAL A 142 1.73 -25.26 8.45
N ASP A 143 3.04 -25.16 8.55
CA ASP A 143 3.96 -26.13 7.95
C ASP A 143 3.96 -27.42 8.79
N TYR A 144 2.91 -28.22 8.70
CA TYR A 144 2.95 -29.58 9.25
C TYR A 144 3.53 -30.54 8.20
N GLN A 145 4.64 -31.21 8.55
CA GLN A 145 5.05 -32.42 7.86
C GLN A 145 4.29 -33.60 8.48
N ILE A 146 3.54 -34.34 7.67
CA ILE A 146 2.95 -35.61 8.09
C ILE A 146 4.09 -36.63 8.20
N ILE A 147 4.58 -36.89 9.41
CA ILE A 147 5.47 -38.03 9.67
C ILE A 147 4.60 -39.29 9.62
N LYS A 148 4.76 -40.11 8.58
CA LYS A 148 4.19 -41.46 8.59
C LYS A 148 4.98 -42.30 9.59
N SER A 149 4.32 -42.79 10.64
CA SER A 149 4.94 -43.80 11.50
C SER A 149 5.35 -45.01 10.66
N PRO A 150 6.55 -45.58 10.86
CA PRO A 150 6.88 -46.87 10.27
C PRO A 150 5.88 -47.90 10.79
N ASN A 151 5.25 -48.63 9.87
CA ASN A 151 4.29 -49.69 10.18
C ASN A 151 4.94 -50.69 11.15
N ASN A 152 4.34 -50.89 12.32
CA ASN A 152 4.56 -52.06 13.16
C ASN A 152 3.82 -53.27 12.57
#